data_AF-A0A2I0W3H7-F1
#
_entry.id   AF-A0A2I0W3H7-F1
#
_cell.length_a   1.000
_cell.length_b   1.000
_cell.length_c   1.000
_cell.angle_alpha   90.00
_cell.angle_beta   90.00
_cell.angle_gamma   90.00
#
_symmetry.space_group_name_H-M   'P 1'
#
loop_
_entity.id
_entity.type
_entity.pdbx_description
1 polymer ?
#
loop_
_entity_poly.entity_id
_entity_poly.type
_entity_poly.pdbx_seq_one_letter_code
_entity_poly.pdbx_strand_id
1 'polypeptide(L)'
;MFELEIKHCPTIIYRPIRPSDLQVLELIHASLFPVRYDIDFFLNVVNGLGIVSWGAVDVSRSDGHIDELIGFVTTRINAVKESEIQNLLRYDTTRNDQTLVYILTLGVVEQYRNLGIASSLVREVIKYASSISSCRAVYLHVIAYNLPAIHFYQKMLFKLVRRLSKFYYINGYHYDAFLFVYYVNGGQSPCSMREVLAAVAAYLRGLLSILAGKIWNGDCKKRSRWSRCKETNSHLVAQNKRIPYSDTAIC
;
A
#
# COMPACT_ATOMS: atom_id res chain seq x y z
N MET A 1 -4.44 56.83 -4.86
CA MET A 1 -5.19 56.23 -3.74
C MET A 1 -4.93 54.74 -3.85
N PHE A 2 -3.95 54.24 -3.09
CA PHE A 2 -3.61 52.81 -3.10
C PHE A 2 -4.64 52.11 -2.22
N GLU A 3 -5.59 51.40 -2.82
CA GLU A 3 -6.36 50.39 -2.10
C GLU A 3 -5.38 49.29 -1.69
N LEU A 4 -5.08 49.25 -0.40
CA LEU A 4 -4.49 48.09 0.25
C LEU A 4 -5.51 46.96 0.12
N GLU A 5 -5.39 46.12 -0.91
CA GLU A 5 -5.92 44.77 -0.89
C GLU A 5 -5.26 44.05 0.30
N ILE A 6 -5.88 44.14 1.46
CA ILE A 6 -5.58 43.27 2.58
C ILE A 6 -5.96 41.88 2.08
N LYS A 7 -4.98 41.14 1.56
CA LYS A 7 -5.10 39.70 1.33
C LYS A 7 -5.54 39.10 2.66
N HIS A 8 -6.83 38.76 2.74
CA HIS A 8 -7.38 38.01 3.86
C HIS A 8 -6.49 36.78 4.07
N CYS A 9 -5.83 36.71 5.22
CA CYS A 9 -5.00 35.57 5.60
C CYS A 9 -5.85 34.68 6.50
N PRO A 10 -6.52 33.66 5.94
CA PRO A 10 -7.52 32.93 6.69
C PRO A 10 -6.86 32.11 7.79
N THR A 11 -7.40 32.21 9.00
CA THR A 11 -6.94 31.41 10.15
C THR A 11 -7.78 30.14 10.21
N ILE A 12 -7.22 29.04 9.71
CA ILE A 12 -7.94 27.78 9.58
C ILE A 12 -7.78 26.91 10.82
N ILE A 13 -8.91 26.48 11.40
CA ILE A 13 -8.97 25.51 12.50
C ILE A 13 -9.60 24.22 11.98
N TYR A 14 -9.10 23.07 12.47
CA TYR A 14 -9.62 21.75 12.15
C TYR A 14 -10.32 21.17 13.39
N ARG A 15 -11.53 20.66 13.21
CA ARG A 15 -12.34 20.05 14.28
C ARG A 15 -13.17 18.88 13.76
N PRO A 16 -13.65 17.97 14.61
CA PRO A 16 -14.65 16.99 14.19
C PRO A 16 -15.93 17.67 13.66
N ILE A 17 -16.61 17.01 12.72
CA ILE A 17 -17.92 17.45 12.24
C ILE A 17 -18.96 17.21 13.34
N ARG A 18 -19.93 18.10 13.46
CA ARG A 18 -20.97 18.11 14.50
C ARG A 18 -22.37 18.12 13.88
N PRO A 19 -23.43 17.78 14.66
CA PRO A 19 -24.82 17.88 14.21
C PRO A 19 -25.23 19.25 13.66
N SER A 20 -24.64 20.34 14.17
CA SER A 20 -24.88 21.71 13.68
C SER A 20 -24.41 21.93 12.23
N ASP A 21 -23.49 21.12 11.74
CA ASP A 21 -22.90 21.28 10.41
C ASP A 21 -23.74 20.64 9.29
N LEU A 22 -24.82 19.93 9.62
CA LEU A 22 -25.59 19.09 8.69
C LEU A 22 -25.98 19.83 7.40
N GLN A 23 -26.63 20.98 7.54
CA GLN A 23 -27.11 21.76 6.39
C GLN A 23 -25.96 22.25 5.52
N VAL A 24 -24.90 22.77 6.14
CA VAL A 24 -23.71 23.27 5.42
C VAL A 24 -23.00 22.12 4.72
N LEU A 25 -22.87 20.96 5.37
CA LEU A 25 -22.25 19.78 4.80
C LEU A 25 -22.99 19.29 3.55
N GLU A 26 -24.32 19.25 3.58
CA GLU A 26 -25.17 18.90 2.43
C GLU A 26 -24.99 19.89 1.28
N LEU A 27 -25.03 21.19 1.58
CA LEU A 27 -24.87 22.26 0.58
C LEU A 27 -23.49 22.19 -0.11
N ILE A 28 -22.43 22.00 0.67
CA ILE A 28 -21.08 21.88 0.10
C ILE A 28 -20.95 20.57 -0.69
N HIS A 29 -21.54 19.45 -0.25
CA HIS A 29 -21.52 18.23 -1.05
C HIS A 29 -22.26 18.40 -2.39
N ALA A 30 -23.44 19.03 -2.37
CA ALA A 30 -24.23 19.28 -3.56
C ALA A 30 -23.54 20.21 -4.58
N SER A 31 -22.68 21.11 -4.12
CA SER A 31 -21.90 22.01 -4.98
C SER A 31 -20.59 21.39 -5.48
N LEU A 32 -19.93 20.57 -4.66
CA LEU A 32 -18.62 20.01 -4.99
C LEU A 32 -18.68 18.69 -5.78
N PHE A 33 -19.70 17.87 -5.55
CA PHE A 33 -19.76 16.52 -6.12
C PHE A 33 -20.94 16.36 -7.07
N PRO A 34 -20.73 15.71 -8.23
CA PRO A 34 -21.81 15.37 -9.14
C PRO A 34 -22.64 14.16 -8.67
N VAL A 35 -22.12 13.39 -7.69
CA VAL A 35 -22.80 12.24 -7.09
C VAL A 35 -23.69 12.73 -5.95
N ARG A 36 -24.94 12.24 -5.91
CA ARG A 36 -25.87 12.52 -4.82
C ARG A 36 -25.72 11.47 -3.73
N TYR A 37 -25.71 11.94 -2.48
CA TYR A 37 -25.67 11.11 -1.30
C TYR A 37 -27.02 11.21 -0.58
N ASP A 38 -27.47 10.12 0.03
CA ASP A 38 -28.71 10.08 0.78
C ASP A 38 -28.58 10.83 2.12
N ILE A 39 -29.71 11.28 2.67
CA ILE A 39 -29.75 11.98 3.96
C ILE A 39 -29.13 11.14 5.10
N ASP A 40 -29.30 9.81 5.06
CA ASP A 40 -28.74 8.89 6.04
C ASP A 40 -27.20 8.93 6.06
N PHE A 41 -26.55 9.17 4.92
CA PHE A 41 -25.10 9.36 4.89
C PHE A 41 -24.71 10.57 5.73
N PHE A 42 -25.38 11.71 5.54
CA PHE A 42 -25.07 12.95 6.27
C PHE A 42 -25.39 12.82 7.76
N LEU A 43 -26.51 12.20 8.11
CA LEU A 43 -26.87 11.90 9.50
C LEU A 43 -25.82 11.01 10.17
N ASN A 44 -25.30 10.00 9.47
CA ASN A 44 -24.23 9.16 10.00
C ASN A 44 -22.91 9.95 10.18
N VAL A 45 -22.59 10.88 9.27
CA VAL A 45 -21.38 11.72 9.36
C VAL A 45 -21.44 12.63 10.58
N VAL A 46 -22.55 13.36 10.78
CA VAL A 46 -22.65 14.36 11.84
C VAL A 46 -22.84 13.77 13.24
N ASN A 47 -23.39 12.56 13.32
CA ASN A 47 -23.55 11.82 14.57
C ASN A 47 -22.39 10.85 14.86
N GLY A 48 -21.42 10.72 13.95
CA GLY A 48 -20.26 9.83 14.13
C GLY A 48 -20.60 8.33 14.08
N LEU A 49 -21.69 7.94 13.40
CA LEU A 49 -22.16 6.56 13.32
C LEU A 49 -21.41 5.79 12.24
N GLY A 50 -20.33 5.10 12.63
CA GLY A 50 -19.50 4.31 11.72
C GLY A 50 -18.74 5.16 10.67
N ILE A 51 -18.76 6.48 10.81
CA ILE A 51 -18.03 7.44 9.99
C ILE A 51 -17.25 8.35 10.91
N VAL A 52 -15.95 8.48 10.64
CA VAL A 52 -15.05 9.41 11.32
C VAL A 52 -14.76 10.55 10.36
N SER A 53 -14.93 11.78 10.82
CA SER A 53 -14.92 12.96 9.97
C SER A 53 -14.26 14.16 10.63
N TRP A 54 -13.62 14.99 9.80
CA TRP A 54 -13.01 16.25 10.21
C TRP A 54 -13.47 17.35 9.28
N GLY A 55 -13.76 18.51 9.84
CA GLY A 55 -14.06 19.76 9.16
C GLY A 55 -12.94 20.78 9.34
N ALA A 56 -12.85 21.70 8.39
CA ALA A 56 -12.04 22.91 8.46
C ALA A 56 -12.98 24.13 8.51
N VAL A 57 -12.68 25.08 9.39
CA VAL A 57 -13.42 26.35 9.56
C VAL A 57 -12.44 27.52 9.51
N ASP A 58 -12.88 28.66 8.99
CA ASP A 58 -12.12 29.92 9.02
C ASP A 58 -12.64 30.83 10.13
N VAL A 59 -11.87 30.95 11.21
CA VAL A 59 -12.26 31.78 12.37
C VAL A 59 -11.97 33.26 12.18
N SER A 60 -11.33 33.65 11.09
CA SER A 60 -10.97 35.05 10.79
C SER A 60 -12.01 35.77 9.93
N ARG A 61 -13.12 35.11 9.57
CA ARG A 61 -14.17 35.71 8.73
C ARG A 61 -14.83 36.89 9.43
N SER A 62 -14.96 38.00 8.71
CA SER A 62 -15.59 39.24 9.17
C SER A 62 -17.12 39.24 9.05
N ASP A 63 -17.70 38.25 8.36
CA ASP A 63 -19.14 38.09 8.13
C ASP A 63 -19.89 37.43 9.30
N GLY A 64 -19.18 37.07 10.37
CA GLY A 64 -19.75 36.41 11.55
C GLY A 64 -19.92 34.88 11.40
N HIS A 65 -19.62 34.30 10.24
CA HIS A 65 -19.71 32.86 9.98
C HIS A 65 -18.41 32.12 10.35
N ILE A 66 -17.87 32.39 11.54
CA ILE A 66 -16.56 31.90 12.01
C ILE A 66 -16.49 30.38 12.27
N ASP A 67 -17.64 29.70 12.38
CA ASP A 67 -17.75 28.26 12.62
C ASP A 67 -18.38 27.49 11.44
N GLU A 68 -18.55 28.13 10.29
CA GLU A 68 -19.06 27.49 9.08
C GLU A 68 -17.96 26.64 8.42
N LEU A 69 -18.33 25.42 7.99
CA LEU A 69 -17.41 24.53 7.29
C LEU A 69 -16.98 25.14 5.94
N ILE A 70 -15.67 25.18 5.71
CA ILE A 70 -15.05 25.55 4.43
C ILE A 70 -14.37 24.35 3.75
N GLY A 71 -14.26 23.23 4.47
CA GLY A 71 -13.73 21.98 3.95
C GLY A 71 -14.01 20.83 4.90
N PHE A 72 -13.96 19.62 4.39
CA PHE A 72 -14.22 18.42 5.16
C PHE A 72 -13.54 17.20 4.57
N VAL A 73 -13.37 16.18 5.40
CA VAL A 73 -13.06 14.82 4.98
C VAL A 73 -13.90 13.85 5.81
N THR A 74 -14.47 12.85 5.14
CA THR A 74 -15.26 11.79 5.78
C THR A 74 -14.61 10.44 5.49
N THR A 75 -14.56 9.57 6.50
CA THR A 75 -13.87 8.29 6.41
C THR A 75 -14.65 7.19 7.11
N ARG A 76 -14.47 5.94 6.68
CA ARG A 76 -15.02 4.75 7.33
C ARG A 76 -13.92 3.71 7.51
N ILE A 77 -13.98 2.98 8.62
CA ILE A 77 -13.12 1.82 8.84
C ILE A 77 -13.83 0.59 8.28
N ASN A 78 -13.16 -0.14 7.40
CA ASN A 78 -13.63 -1.40 6.85
C ASN A 78 -12.67 -2.53 7.27
N ALA A 79 -13.19 -3.74 7.47
CA ALA A 79 -12.36 -4.92 7.61
C ALA A 79 -11.69 -5.25 6.27
N VAL A 80 -10.44 -5.72 6.30
CA VAL A 80 -9.71 -6.10 5.06
C VAL A 80 -10.49 -7.15 4.26
N LYS A 81 -11.13 -8.11 4.94
CA LYS A 81 -11.90 -9.20 4.33
C LYS A 81 -13.13 -8.74 3.55
N GLU A 82 -13.68 -7.58 3.91
CA GLU A 82 -14.87 -7.00 3.28
C GLU A 82 -14.49 -5.98 2.20
N SER A 83 -13.18 -5.68 2.06
CA SER A 83 -12.69 -4.66 1.14
C SER A 83 -12.40 -5.24 -0.25
N GLU A 84 -12.73 -4.48 -1.30
CA GLU A 84 -12.40 -4.82 -2.69
C GLU A 84 -10.89 -4.83 -2.97
N ILE A 85 -10.10 -4.29 -2.03
CA ILE A 85 -8.64 -4.20 -2.12
C ILE A 85 -7.92 -5.29 -1.35
N GLN A 86 -8.62 -6.32 -0.86
CA GLN A 86 -8.03 -7.47 -0.16
C GLN A 86 -6.82 -8.05 -0.93
N ASN A 87 -6.96 -8.24 -2.25
CA ASN A 87 -5.92 -8.80 -3.11
C ASN A 87 -4.77 -7.81 -3.43
N LEU A 88 -4.91 -6.54 -3.05
CA LEU A 88 -3.96 -5.45 -3.29
C LEU A 88 -3.17 -5.08 -2.03
N LEU A 89 -3.34 -5.85 -0.97
CA LEU A 89 -2.64 -5.70 0.29
C LEU A 89 -1.90 -7.01 0.56
N ARG A 90 -0.59 -6.92 0.80
CA ARG A 90 0.10 -7.99 1.49
C ARG A 90 -0.22 -7.83 2.98
N TYR A 91 -1.01 -8.76 3.49
CA TYR A 91 -1.51 -8.70 4.85
C TYR A 91 -1.34 -10.09 5.47
N ASP A 92 -1.16 -10.11 6.79
CA ASP A 92 -0.95 -11.36 7.50
C ASP A 92 -2.28 -12.12 7.59
N THR A 93 -2.42 -13.18 6.79
CA THR A 93 -3.63 -14.02 6.75
C THR A 93 -3.93 -14.70 8.07
N THR A 94 -2.96 -14.77 8.99
CA THR A 94 -3.18 -15.29 10.35
C THR A 94 -3.92 -14.31 11.26
N ARG A 95 -3.94 -13.01 10.89
CA ARG A 95 -4.54 -11.92 11.65
C ARG A 95 -5.85 -11.46 11.00
N ASN A 96 -6.95 -11.89 11.61
CA ASN A 96 -8.31 -11.58 11.13
C ASN A 96 -8.80 -10.17 11.51
N ASP A 97 -8.05 -9.44 12.33
CA ASP A 97 -8.43 -8.14 12.93
C ASP A 97 -8.02 -6.92 12.09
N GLN A 98 -7.49 -7.15 10.88
CA GLN A 98 -6.89 -6.08 10.09
C GLN A 98 -7.94 -5.21 9.42
N THR A 99 -7.69 -3.91 9.46
CA THR A 99 -8.63 -2.89 9.00
C THR A 99 -8.01 -1.95 7.99
N LEU A 100 -8.88 -1.19 7.33
CA LEU A 100 -8.54 -0.18 6.33
C LEU A 100 -9.39 1.06 6.56
N VAL A 101 -8.81 2.22 6.31
CA VAL A 101 -9.55 3.49 6.33
C VAL A 101 -9.91 3.86 4.90
N TYR A 102 -11.20 3.91 4.60
CA TYR A 102 -11.72 4.36 3.31
C TYR A 102 -12.09 5.84 3.41
N ILE A 103 -11.49 6.70 2.57
CA ILE A 103 -11.95 8.08 2.43
C ILE A 103 -13.17 8.10 1.51
N LEU A 104 -14.31 8.51 2.06
CA LEU A 104 -15.60 8.56 1.39
C LEU A 104 -15.73 9.85 0.57
N THR A 105 -15.52 11.01 1.22
CA THR A 105 -15.56 12.32 0.58
C THR A 105 -14.46 13.23 1.13
N LEU A 106 -13.90 14.06 0.25
CA LEU A 106 -12.93 15.11 0.58
C LEU A 106 -13.27 16.34 -0.25
N GLY A 107 -13.59 17.45 0.42
CA GLY A 107 -14.02 18.68 -0.24
C GLY A 107 -13.43 19.92 0.42
N VAL A 108 -13.13 20.93 -0.40
CA VAL A 108 -12.81 22.29 0.05
C VAL A 108 -13.56 23.25 -0.87
N VAL A 109 -14.26 24.22 -0.27
CA VAL A 109 -15.00 25.25 -1.01
C VAL A 109 -14.03 26.04 -1.89
N GLU A 110 -14.50 26.48 -3.05
CA GLU A 110 -13.62 26.96 -4.13
C GLU A 110 -12.70 28.11 -3.72
N GLN A 111 -13.23 29.07 -2.96
CA GLN A 111 -12.52 30.25 -2.48
C GLN A 111 -11.34 29.92 -1.54
N TYR A 112 -11.35 28.73 -0.92
CA TYR A 112 -10.33 28.28 0.03
C TYR A 112 -9.42 27.18 -0.55
N ARG A 113 -9.55 26.87 -1.84
CA ARG A 113 -8.66 25.90 -2.53
C ARG A 113 -7.23 26.46 -2.63
N ASN A 114 -6.28 25.55 -2.80
CA ASN A 114 -4.85 25.85 -2.90
C ASN A 114 -4.20 26.52 -1.66
N LEU A 115 -4.90 26.55 -0.52
CA LEU A 115 -4.38 27.01 0.77
C LEU A 115 -3.85 25.87 1.67
N GLY A 116 -3.72 24.65 1.12
CA GLY A 116 -3.21 23.48 1.85
C GLY A 116 -4.22 22.80 2.78
N ILE A 117 -5.48 23.25 2.82
CA ILE A 117 -6.54 22.70 3.69
C ILE A 117 -6.78 21.21 3.41
N ALA A 118 -6.96 20.83 2.14
CA ALA A 118 -7.14 19.43 1.77
C ALA A 118 -5.95 18.56 2.19
N SER A 119 -4.72 19.06 2.04
CA SER A 119 -3.51 18.35 2.48
C SER A 119 -3.50 18.16 4.00
N SER A 120 -3.94 19.15 4.77
CA SER A 120 -4.05 19.04 6.24
C SER A 120 -5.12 18.05 6.67
N LEU A 121 -6.29 18.08 6.04
CA LEU A 121 -7.36 17.10 6.29
C LEU A 121 -6.89 15.67 6.00
N VAL A 122 -6.23 15.43 4.87
CA VAL A 122 -5.69 14.11 4.54
C VAL A 122 -4.56 13.69 5.48
N ARG A 123 -3.72 14.63 5.95
CA ARG A 123 -2.71 14.34 6.99
C ARG A 123 -3.36 13.88 8.30
N GLU A 124 -4.47 14.50 8.72
CA GLU A 124 -5.21 14.03 9.90
C GLU A 124 -5.77 12.63 9.70
N VAL A 125 -6.29 12.29 8.51
CA VAL A 125 -6.73 10.92 8.19
C VAL A 125 -5.57 9.92 8.27
N ILE A 126 -4.41 10.25 7.70
CA ILE A 126 -3.22 9.38 7.73
C ILE A 126 -2.74 9.19 9.17
N LYS A 127 -2.74 10.26 9.98
CA LYS A 127 -2.39 10.21 11.40
C LYS A 127 -3.37 9.32 12.18
N TYR A 128 -4.66 9.48 11.94
CA TYR A 128 -5.70 8.63 12.51
C TYR A 128 -5.49 7.16 12.15
N ALA A 129 -5.32 6.85 10.86
CA ALA A 129 -5.05 5.49 10.40
C ALA A 129 -3.77 4.90 11.01
N SER A 130 -2.72 5.71 11.14
CA SER A 130 -1.45 5.28 11.76
C SER A 130 -1.59 5.01 13.26
N SER A 131 -2.52 5.68 13.95
CA SER A 131 -2.79 5.42 15.37
C SER A 131 -3.48 4.07 15.64
N ILE A 132 -4.11 3.48 14.62
CA ILE A 132 -4.82 2.20 14.72
C ILE A 132 -3.84 1.07 14.35
N SER A 133 -3.35 0.33 15.33
CA SER A 133 -2.32 -0.72 15.12
C SER A 133 -2.72 -1.82 14.13
N SER A 134 -4.02 -2.11 13.99
CA SER A 134 -4.57 -3.08 13.06
C SER A 134 -4.83 -2.52 11.65
N CYS A 135 -4.78 -1.19 11.48
CA CYS A 135 -5.00 -0.56 10.18
C CYS A 135 -3.77 -0.74 9.29
N ARG A 136 -3.99 -1.12 8.02
CA ARG A 136 -2.89 -1.40 7.07
C ARG A 136 -2.79 -0.41 5.92
N ALA A 137 -3.87 0.29 5.59
CA ALA A 137 -3.84 1.32 4.56
C ALA A 137 -5.02 2.28 4.67
N VAL A 138 -4.82 3.46 4.08
CA VAL A 138 -5.87 4.40 3.68
C VAL A 138 -6.10 4.24 2.19
N TYR A 139 -7.34 4.17 1.73
CA TYR A 139 -7.64 4.05 0.30
C TYR A 139 -8.87 4.88 -0.09
N LEU A 140 -8.99 5.15 -1.40
CA LEU A 140 -10.07 5.96 -1.96
C LEU A 140 -10.21 5.78 -3.47
N HIS A 141 -11.35 6.22 -4.00
CA HIS A 141 -11.61 6.30 -5.43
C HIS A 141 -11.62 7.75 -5.90
N VAL A 142 -11.03 7.98 -7.07
CA VAL A 142 -11.08 9.26 -7.79
C VAL A 142 -11.67 9.03 -9.16
N ILE A 143 -12.66 9.83 -9.55
CA ILE A 143 -13.20 9.77 -10.92
C ILE A 143 -12.14 10.14 -11.96
N ALA A 144 -12.07 9.39 -13.06
CA ALA A 144 -10.93 9.41 -13.97
C ALA A 144 -10.64 10.77 -14.63
N TYR A 145 -11.65 11.62 -14.80
CA TYR A 145 -11.49 12.96 -15.39
C TYR A 145 -11.06 14.03 -14.37
N ASN A 146 -11.05 13.73 -13.06
CA ASN A 146 -10.67 14.69 -12.02
C ASN A 146 -9.14 14.75 -11.86
N LEU A 147 -8.47 15.34 -12.85
CA LEU A 147 -7.01 15.52 -12.87
C LEU A 147 -6.47 16.27 -11.64
N PRO A 148 -7.13 17.32 -11.10
CA PRO A 148 -6.67 17.99 -9.88
C PRO A 148 -6.58 17.03 -8.68
N ALA A 149 -7.59 16.20 -8.45
CA ALA A 149 -7.58 15.23 -7.36
C ALA A 149 -6.54 14.13 -7.58
N ILE A 150 -6.39 13.62 -8.82
CA ILE A 150 -5.37 12.63 -9.17
C ILE A 150 -3.97 13.15 -8.83
N HIS A 151 -3.63 14.36 -9.29
CA HIS A 151 -2.33 14.97 -8.98
C HIS A 151 -2.17 15.28 -7.48
N PHE A 152 -3.25 15.69 -6.81
CA PHE A 152 -3.24 15.93 -5.38
C PHE A 152 -2.88 14.65 -4.60
N TYR A 153 -3.56 13.53 -4.85
CA TYR A 153 -3.30 12.28 -4.14
C TYR A 153 -1.91 11.70 -4.45
N GLN A 154 -1.43 11.84 -5.69
CA GLN A 154 -0.04 11.49 -6.05
C GLN A 154 0.98 12.32 -5.27
N LYS A 155 0.77 13.63 -5.13
CA LYS A 155 1.62 14.52 -4.31
C LYS A 155 1.59 14.15 -2.82
N MET A 156 0.44 13.68 -2.33
CA MET A 156 0.28 13.13 -0.98
C MET A 156 0.81 11.70 -0.83
N LEU A 157 1.57 11.20 -1.82
CA LEU A 157 2.23 9.89 -1.86
C LEU A 157 1.29 8.68 -1.90
N PHE A 158 0.00 8.87 -2.19
CA PHE A 158 -0.89 7.76 -2.50
C PHE A 158 -0.45 7.12 -3.82
N LYS A 159 -0.47 5.79 -3.86
CA LYS A 159 -0.14 5.00 -5.05
C LYS A 159 -1.41 4.72 -5.84
N LEU A 160 -1.36 5.00 -7.14
CA LEU A 160 -2.38 4.55 -8.09
C LEU A 160 -2.22 3.03 -8.25
N VAL A 161 -3.22 2.25 -7.83
CA VAL A 161 -3.12 0.78 -7.85
C VAL A 161 -3.91 0.17 -9.00
N ARG A 162 -5.10 0.70 -9.31
CA ARG A 162 -6.01 0.11 -10.30
C ARG A 162 -6.87 1.18 -10.96
N ARG A 163 -7.21 0.96 -12.23
CA ARG A 163 -8.33 1.64 -12.92
C ARG A 163 -9.54 0.72 -12.92
N LEU A 164 -10.68 1.23 -12.48
CA LEU A 164 -11.96 0.54 -12.43
C LEU A 164 -12.84 1.07 -13.56
N SER A 165 -13.22 0.18 -14.49
CA SER A 165 -14.05 0.56 -15.64
C SER A 165 -15.50 0.77 -15.21
N LYS A 166 -16.16 1.82 -15.71
CA LYS A 166 -17.59 2.11 -15.50
C LYS A 166 -18.05 2.16 -14.03
N PHE A 167 -17.16 2.57 -13.13
CA PHE A 167 -17.38 2.56 -11.69
C PHE A 167 -18.43 3.59 -11.22
N TYR A 168 -18.37 4.82 -11.71
CA TYR A 168 -19.34 5.86 -11.37
C TYR A 168 -20.45 5.91 -12.42
N TYR A 169 -21.69 6.10 -11.97
CA TYR A 169 -22.84 6.39 -12.83
C TYR A 169 -23.39 7.76 -12.46
N ILE A 170 -23.22 8.74 -13.35
CA ILE A 170 -23.55 10.14 -13.11
C ILE A 170 -24.31 10.65 -14.32
N ASN A 171 -25.52 11.18 -14.10
CA ASN A 171 -26.36 11.80 -15.13
C ASN A 171 -26.55 10.93 -16.40
N GLY A 172 -26.70 9.61 -16.24
CA GLY A 172 -26.91 8.69 -17.36
C GLY A 172 -25.63 8.12 -17.98
N TYR A 173 -24.44 8.55 -17.54
CA TYR A 173 -23.17 8.14 -18.12
C TYR A 173 -22.31 7.37 -17.11
N HIS A 174 -21.60 6.37 -17.61
CA HIS A 174 -20.60 5.64 -16.85
C HIS A 174 -19.23 6.29 -16.97
N TYR A 175 -18.54 6.42 -15.84
CA TYR A 175 -17.19 6.94 -15.76
C TYR A 175 -16.29 5.97 -15.02
N ASP A 176 -15.04 5.91 -15.48
CA ASP A 176 -14.03 5.12 -14.80
C ASP A 176 -13.58 5.79 -13.49
N ALA A 177 -13.07 4.98 -12.58
CA ALA A 177 -12.44 5.43 -11.35
C ALA A 177 -10.99 4.94 -11.26
N PHE A 178 -10.19 5.67 -10.51
CA PHE A 178 -8.85 5.30 -10.12
C PHE A 178 -8.82 5.01 -8.63
N LEU A 179 -8.34 3.83 -8.27
CA LEU A 179 -8.10 3.42 -6.89
C LEU A 179 -6.73 3.89 -6.44
N PHE A 180 -6.72 4.68 -5.36
CA PHE A 180 -5.52 5.16 -4.70
C PHE A 180 -5.36 4.52 -3.32
N VAL A 181 -4.12 4.14 -2.96
CA VAL A 181 -3.79 3.49 -1.69
C VAL A 181 -2.56 4.14 -1.05
N TYR A 182 -2.64 4.44 0.24
CA TYR A 182 -1.54 4.85 1.09
C TYR A 182 -1.35 3.83 2.21
N TYR A 183 -0.21 3.15 2.24
CA TYR A 183 0.04 2.09 3.21
C TYR A 183 0.52 2.65 4.56
N VAL A 184 0.03 2.08 5.66
CA VAL A 184 0.41 2.42 7.04
C VAL A 184 0.70 1.16 7.85
N ASN A 185 1.41 1.30 8.97
CA ASN A 185 1.65 0.22 9.95
C ASN A 185 2.11 -1.11 9.31
N GLY A 186 3.07 -1.03 8.38
CA GLY A 186 3.63 -2.21 7.73
C GLY A 186 2.76 -2.84 6.64
N GLY A 187 1.63 -2.23 6.26
CA GLY A 187 0.92 -2.59 5.04
C GLY A 187 1.85 -2.46 3.82
N GLN A 188 1.78 -3.40 2.89
CA GLN A 188 2.62 -3.39 1.70
C GLN A 188 1.82 -3.73 0.45
N SER A 189 2.27 -3.17 -0.68
CA SER A 189 1.80 -3.62 -1.99
C SER A 189 2.29 -5.06 -2.25
N PRO A 190 1.46 -5.92 -2.88
CA PRO A 190 1.83 -7.28 -3.26
C PRO A 190 3.04 -7.36 -4.20
N CYS A 191 3.40 -6.26 -4.88
CA CYS A 191 4.52 -6.20 -5.81
C CYS A 191 5.52 -5.14 -5.37
N SER A 192 6.31 -5.45 -4.34
CA SER A 192 7.43 -4.60 -3.95
C SER A 192 8.62 -4.85 -4.88
N MET A 193 9.32 -3.79 -5.32
CA MET A 193 10.55 -3.87 -6.13
C MET A 193 11.59 -4.83 -5.54
N ARG A 194 11.60 -4.98 -4.20
CA ARG A 194 12.45 -5.93 -3.49
C ARG A 194 12.18 -7.39 -3.84
N GLU A 195 10.95 -7.76 -4.15
CA GLU A 195 10.60 -9.13 -4.53
C GLU A 195 10.95 -9.40 -5.99
N VAL A 196 10.79 -8.42 -6.88
CA VAL A 196 11.32 -8.51 -8.25
C VAL A 196 12.84 -8.68 -8.21
N LEU A 197 13.54 -7.86 -7.42
CA LEU A 197 14.97 -8.00 -7.20
C LEU A 197 15.36 -9.34 -6.56
N ALA A 198 14.60 -9.82 -5.57
CA ALA A 198 14.86 -11.10 -4.93
C ALA A 198 14.62 -12.28 -5.88
N ALA A 199 13.58 -12.21 -6.72
CA ALA A 199 13.27 -13.21 -7.74
C ALA A 199 14.32 -13.20 -8.86
N VAL A 200 14.74 -12.02 -9.33
CA VAL A 200 15.84 -11.87 -10.28
C VAL A 200 17.15 -12.38 -9.67
N ALA A 201 17.46 -12.06 -8.42
CA ALA A 201 18.64 -12.55 -7.73
C ALA A 201 18.59 -14.08 -7.52
N ALA A 202 17.42 -14.65 -7.20
CA ALA A 202 17.23 -16.09 -7.11
C ALA A 202 17.44 -16.77 -8.48
N TYR A 203 16.90 -16.18 -9.55
CA TYR A 203 17.10 -16.65 -10.92
C TYR A 203 18.57 -16.60 -11.33
N LEU A 204 19.27 -15.48 -11.08
CA LEU A 204 20.69 -15.33 -11.37
C LEU A 204 21.55 -16.32 -10.56
N ARG A 205 21.24 -16.53 -9.28
CA ARG A 205 21.90 -17.56 -8.46
C ARG A 205 21.69 -18.96 -9.02
N GLY A 206 20.48 -19.28 -9.50
CA GLY A 206 20.19 -20.55 -10.16
C GLY A 206 20.97 -20.73 -11.48
N LEU A 207 21.13 -19.66 -12.26
CA LEU A 207 21.92 -19.71 -13.50
C LEU A 207 23.43 -19.90 -13.20
N LEU A 208 23.95 -19.20 -12.20
CA LEU A 208 25.32 -19.33 -11.72
C LEU A 208 25.63 -20.72 -11.18
N SER A 209 24.71 -21.34 -10.43
CA SER A 209 24.91 -22.71 -9.92
C SER A 209 24.92 -23.75 -11.04
N ILE A 210 24.11 -23.57 -12.09
CA ILE A 210 24.14 -24.44 -13.29
C ILE A 210 25.48 -24.31 -14.03
N LEU A 211 25.99 -23.08 -14.19
CA LEU A 211 27.29 -22.83 -14.82
C LEU A 211 28.45 -23.41 -13.98
N ALA A 212 28.43 -23.23 -12.67
CA ALA A 212 29.42 -23.80 -11.76
C ALA A 212 29.39 -25.35 -11.77
N GLY A 213 28.20 -25.96 -11.79
CA GLY A 213 28.05 -27.41 -11.89
C GLY A 213 28.57 -27.99 -13.22
N LYS A 214 28.45 -27.24 -14.33
CA LYS A 214 29.02 -27.63 -15.63
C LYS A 214 30.55 -27.55 -15.64
N ILE A 215 31.14 -26.54 -14.99
CA ILE A 215 32.60 -26.40 -14.86
C ILE A 215 33.16 -27.54 -13.99
N TRP A 216 32.53 -27.82 -12.84
CA TRP A 216 32.93 -28.91 -11.94
C TRP A 216 32.85 -30.30 -12.61
N ASN A 217 31.75 -30.59 -13.31
CA ASN A 217 31.61 -31.84 -14.06
C ASN A 217 32.59 -31.94 -15.24
N GLY A 218 33.00 -30.81 -15.81
CA GLY A 218 34.06 -30.73 -16.82
C GLY A 218 35.45 -31.08 -16.25
N ASP A 219 35.73 -30.67 -15.01
CA ASP A 219 37.00 -30.94 -14.33
C ASP A 219 37.09 -32.39 -13.79
N CYS A 220 35.97 -32.95 -13.30
CA CYS A 220 35.90 -34.37 -12.94
C CYS A 220 36.10 -35.30 -14.14
N LYS A 221 35.57 -34.95 -15.33
CA LYS A 221 35.84 -35.69 -16.58
C LYS A 221 37.30 -35.59 -17.04
N LYS A 222 38.02 -34.51 -16.71
CA LYS A 222 39.47 -34.39 -16.95
C LYS A 222 40.30 -35.21 -15.96
N ARG A 223 39.93 -35.24 -14.67
CA ARG A 223 40.61 -36.05 -13.65
C ARG A 223 40.48 -37.56 -13.88
N SER A 224 39.33 -38.04 -14.35
CA SER A 224 39.13 -39.47 -14.62
C SER A 224 39.87 -40.00 -15.86
N ARG A 225 40.34 -39.12 -16.76
CA ARG A 225 41.19 -39.51 -17.90
C ARG A 225 42.65 -39.73 -17.52
N TRP A 226 43.12 -39.13 -16.41
CA TRP A 226 44.52 -39.22 -16.00
C TRP A 226 44.82 -40.40 -15.06
N SER A 227 43.79 -41.00 -14.46
CA SER A 227 43.93 -42.16 -13.56
C SER A 227 43.94 -43.52 -14.28
N ARG A 228 43.74 -43.57 -15.61
CA ARG A 228 43.61 -44.84 -16.37
C ARG A 228 44.89 -45.33 -17.05
N CYS A 229 46.07 -44.82 -16.66
CA CYS A 229 47.35 -45.12 -17.35
C CYS A 229 48.46 -45.69 -16.45
N LYS A 230 48.14 -46.19 -15.26
CA LYS A 230 49.12 -46.88 -14.39
C LYS A 230 48.50 -48.11 -13.73
N GLU A 231 48.34 -49.19 -14.51
CA GLU A 231 48.34 -50.56 -13.98
C GLU A 231 48.16 -51.56 -15.14
N THR A 232 49.29 -52.01 -15.70
CA THR A 232 49.40 -53.31 -16.38
C THR A 232 50.86 -53.69 -16.46
N ASN A 233 51.25 -54.69 -15.66
CA ASN A 233 52.28 -55.73 -15.85
C ASN A 233 52.64 -56.22 -14.44
N SER A 234 52.55 -57.50 -14.06
CA SER A 234 52.64 -58.74 -14.82
C SER A 234 52.06 -59.92 -14.02
N HIS A 235 51.60 -60.93 -14.76
CA HIS A 235 50.97 -62.18 -14.36
C HIS A 235 51.89 -63.21 -13.65
N LEU A 236 51.26 -63.96 -12.72
CA LEU A 236 51.28 -65.42 -12.45
C LEU A 236 52.60 -66.19 -12.20
N VAL A 237 52.62 -67.06 -11.16
CA VAL A 237 52.47 -68.55 -11.24
C VAL A 237 52.87 -69.25 -9.91
N ALA A 238 51.95 -70.10 -9.39
CA ALA A 238 52.07 -71.40 -8.67
C ALA A 238 53.05 -71.61 -7.49
N GLN A 239 52.91 -72.57 -6.58
CA GLN A 239 51.88 -73.46 -6.03
C GLN A 239 52.52 -74.13 -4.78
N ASN A 240 51.69 -74.41 -3.78
CA ASN A 240 51.70 -75.59 -2.88
C ASN A 240 52.79 -75.88 -1.82
N LYS A 241 52.24 -76.07 -0.59
CA LYS A 241 52.46 -77.14 0.41
C LYS A 241 53.76 -77.18 1.25
N ARG A 242 53.64 -76.93 2.56
CA ARG A 242 53.67 -77.91 3.69
C ARG A 242 53.86 -77.21 5.06
N ILE A 243 53.08 -77.64 6.05
CA ILE A 243 53.19 -77.51 7.53
C ILE A 243 54.27 -78.53 8.02
N PRO A 244 54.93 -78.53 9.23
CA PRO A 244 54.50 -78.05 10.57
C PRO A 244 55.55 -77.39 11.52
N TYR A 245 55.01 -76.92 12.67
CA TYR A 245 55.62 -76.80 14.02
C TYR A 245 56.74 -75.73 14.17
N SER A 246 56.94 -75.03 15.30
CA SER A 246 56.54 -75.23 16.69
C SER A 246 56.71 -73.92 17.48
N ASP A 247 55.81 -73.71 18.44
CA ASP A 247 56.01 -73.28 19.83
C ASP A 247 56.78 -72.00 20.24
N THR A 248 56.10 -71.36 21.19
CA THR A 248 56.60 -70.61 22.38
C THR A 248 57.25 -69.24 22.13
N ALA A 249 56.63 -68.12 22.54
CA ALA A 249 56.28 -67.66 23.89
C ALA A 249 57.41 -66.87 24.59
N ILE A 250 57.01 -65.69 25.06
CA ILE A 250 57.50 -64.89 26.20
C ILE A 250 58.46 -63.72 25.90
N CYS A 251 58.02 -62.58 26.46
CA CYS A 251 58.62 -61.26 26.68
C CYS A 251 58.50 -60.22 25.56
#